data_AF-A0A2D4KI31-F1
#
_entry.id   AF-A0A2D4KI31-F1
#
_cell.length_a   1.000
_cell.length_b   1.000
_cell.length_c   1.000
_cell.angle_alpha   90.00
_cell.angle_beta   90.00
_cell.angle_gamma   90.00
#
_symmetry.space_group_name_H-M   'P 1'
#
loop_
_entity.id
_entity.type
_entity.pdbx_description
1 polymer ?
#
loop_
_entity_poly.entity_id
_entity_poly.type
_entity_poly.pdbx_seq_one_letter_code
_entity_poly.pdbx_strand_id
1 'polypeptide(L)'
;RAFAQLRVVHQLRPFLDQRSLLTVTHALVTSRLDYCNMGMPLKSTRKLQLLQNAMARMVLCRPPCAHVSPLLQELHWLPICFQVQFKVLIVTFKVLHGLGSGYLKERPL
;
A
#
# COMPACT_ATOMS: atom_id res chain seq x y z
N ARG A 1 -9.28 -11.58 -4.00
CA ARG A 1 -10.17 -10.50 -3.51
C ARG A 1 -9.66 -9.11 -3.88
N ALA A 2 -8.41 -8.73 -3.55
CA ALA A 2 -7.88 -7.40 -3.88
C ALA A 2 -7.90 -7.05 -5.40
N PHE A 3 -7.54 -7.99 -6.29
CA PHE A 3 -7.69 -7.79 -7.75
C PHE A 3 -9.14 -7.65 -8.23
N ALA A 4 -10.12 -8.17 -7.49
CA ALA A 4 -11.53 -7.97 -7.81
C ALA A 4 -11.97 -6.55 -7.41
N GLN A 5 -11.52 -6.07 -6.25
CA GLN A 5 -11.73 -4.68 -5.84
C GLN A 5 -11.08 -3.70 -6.83
N LEU A 6 -9.88 -4.00 -7.32
CA LEU A 6 -9.23 -3.18 -8.35
C LEU A 6 -10.06 -3.09 -9.64
N ARG A 7 -10.71 -4.19 -10.05
CA ARG A 7 -11.63 -4.19 -11.20
C ARG A 7 -12.85 -3.31 -10.97
N VAL A 8 -13.43 -3.34 -9.77
CA VAL A 8 -14.54 -2.46 -9.38
C VAL A 8 -14.11 -0.99 -9.45
N VAL A 9 -12.95 -0.65 -8.90
CA VAL A 9 -12.43 0.73 -8.96
C VAL A 9 -12.15 1.16 -10.42
N HIS A 10 -11.66 0.24 -11.25
CA HIS A 10 -11.47 0.52 -12.68
C HIS A 10 -12.79 0.83 -13.39
N GLN A 11 -13.88 0.15 -13.04
CA GLN A 11 -15.21 0.43 -13.59
C GLN A 11 -15.78 1.77 -13.11
N LEU A 12 -15.42 2.21 -11.90
CA LEU A 12 -15.84 3.50 -11.34
C LEU A 12 -15.03 4.69 -11.88
N ARG A 13 -13.87 4.44 -12.48
CA ARG A 13 -12.96 5.45 -13.03
C ARG A 13 -13.63 6.51 -13.92
N PRO A 14 -14.48 6.19 -14.92
CA PRO A 14 -15.10 7.23 -15.76
C PRO A 14 -16.01 8.20 -14.99
N PHE A 15 -16.37 7.87 -13.74
CA PHE A 15 -17.25 8.68 -12.89
C PHE A 15 -16.49 9.43 -11.78
N LEU A 16 -15.16 9.28 -11.69
CA LEU A 16 -14.36 9.80 -10.57
C LEU A 16 -13.17 10.61 -11.06
N ASP A 17 -12.95 11.76 -10.44
CA ASP A 17 -11.72 12.53 -10.59
C ASP A 17 -10.51 11.76 -10.05
N GLN A 18 -9.32 12.10 -10.55
CA GLN A 18 -8.07 11.42 -10.19
C GLN A 18 -7.81 11.38 -8.69
N ARG A 19 -8.13 12.46 -7.96
CA ARG A 19 -8.00 12.53 -6.49
C ARG A 19 -8.95 11.56 -5.80
N SER A 20 -10.22 11.54 -6.20
CA SER A 20 -11.23 10.63 -5.67
C SER A 20 -10.90 9.18 -5.98
N LEU A 21 -10.40 8.90 -7.19
CA LEU A 21 -9.91 7.58 -7.58
C LEU A 21 -8.75 7.11 -6.71
N LEU A 22 -7.80 8.00 -6.41
CA LEU A 22 -6.68 7.71 -5.52
C LEU A 22 -7.18 7.40 -4.10
N THR A 23 -8.10 8.19 -3.56
CA THR A 23 -8.72 7.96 -2.25
C THR A 23 -9.47 6.63 -2.17
N VAL A 24 -10.28 6.31 -3.18
CA VAL A 24 -11.04 5.05 -3.25
C VAL A 24 -10.11 3.85 -3.40
N THR A 25 -9.06 3.97 -4.22
CA THR A 25 -8.02 2.95 -4.36
C THR A 25 -7.30 2.72 -3.03
N HIS A 26 -6.96 3.79 -2.31
CA HIS A 26 -6.36 3.71 -1.00
C HIS A 26 -7.29 3.01 0.01
N ALA A 27 -8.53 3.49 0.13
CA ALA A 27 -9.51 2.98 1.08
C ALA A 27 -9.87 1.50 0.85
N LEU A 28 -10.00 1.07 -0.41
CA LEU A 28 -10.44 -0.30 -0.74
C LEU A 28 -9.29 -1.30 -0.81
N VAL A 29 -8.12 -0.87 -1.28
CA VAL A 29 -7.03 -1.76 -1.65
C VAL A 29 -5.82 -1.58 -0.74
N THR A 30 -5.35 -0.35 -0.49
CA THR A 30 -4.17 -0.17 0.38
C THR A 30 -4.45 -0.43 1.86
N SER A 31 -5.64 -0.13 2.37
CA SER A 31 -6.02 -0.46 3.76
C SER A 31 -5.87 -1.96 4.07
N ARG A 32 -6.26 -2.81 3.11
CA ARG A 32 -6.14 -4.28 3.19
C ARG A 32 -4.72 -4.75 2.94
N LEU A 33 -4.00 -4.07 2.04
CA LEU A 33 -2.59 -4.31 1.78
C LEU A 33 -1.76 -4.04 3.04
N ASP A 34 -2.10 -2.98 3.77
CA ASP A 34 -1.47 -2.57 5.01
C ASP A 34 -1.71 -3.50 6.18
N TYR A 35 -2.93 -4.04 6.30
CA TYR A 35 -3.24 -5.08 7.28
C TYR A 35 -2.42 -6.35 7.02
N CYS A 36 -2.31 -6.76 5.76
CA CYS A 36 -1.49 -7.92 5.39
C CYS A 36 0.03 -7.66 5.50
N ASN A 37 0.48 -6.42 5.29
CA ASN A 37 1.91 -6.06 5.31
C ASN A 37 2.57 -6.19 6.69
N MET A 38 1.81 -6.27 7.78
CA MET A 38 2.35 -6.34 9.15
C MET A 38 2.73 -7.75 9.61
N GLY A 39 2.49 -8.81 8.82
CA GLY A 39 2.75 -10.18 9.26
C GLY A 39 2.88 -11.24 8.17
N MET A 40 3.01 -10.86 6.91
CA MET A 40 3.06 -11.84 5.81
C MET A 40 4.50 -12.22 5.41
N PRO A 41 4.75 -13.51 5.10
CA PRO A 41 6.06 -13.97 4.63
C PRO A 41 6.44 -13.32 3.28
N LEU A 42 7.74 -13.18 3.03
CA LEU A 42 8.35 -12.64 1.80
C LEU A 42 7.84 -13.25 0.48
N LYS A 43 7.18 -14.41 0.53
CA LYS A 43 6.55 -15.02 -0.66
C LYS A 43 5.28 -14.27 -1.08
N SER A 44 4.63 -13.57 -0.15
CA SER A 44 3.40 -12.79 -0.39
C SER A 44 3.68 -11.37 -0.87
N THR A 45 4.87 -10.79 -0.60
CA THR A 45 5.24 -9.43 -1.04
C THR A 45 5.23 -9.29 -2.56
N ARG A 46 5.61 -10.33 -3.32
CA ARG A 46 5.56 -10.28 -4.79
C ARG A 46 4.13 -10.05 -5.32
N LYS A 47 3.14 -10.72 -4.74
CA LYS A 47 1.72 -10.55 -5.14
C LYS A 47 1.23 -9.14 -4.80
N LEU A 48 1.66 -8.60 -3.66
CA LEU A 48 1.31 -7.25 -3.23
C LEU A 48 1.98 -6.18 -4.11
N GLN A 49 3.23 -6.39 -4.52
CA GLN A 49 3.90 -5.49 -5.46
C GLN A 49 3.20 -5.48 -6.82
N LEU A 50 2.79 -6.64 -7.34
CA LEU A 50 2.02 -6.71 -8.58
C LEU A 50 0.69 -5.93 -8.50
N LEU A 51 0.01 -6.03 -7.35
CA LEU A 51 -1.20 -5.27 -7.09
C LEU A 51 -0.92 -3.76 -7.05
N GLN A 52 0.13 -3.33 -6.36
CA GLN A 52 0.56 -1.93 -6.31
C GLN A 52 0.89 -1.38 -7.70
N ASN A 53 1.60 -2.15 -8.50
CA ASN A 53 1.96 -1.79 -9.87
C ASN A 53 0.71 -1.62 -10.75
N ALA A 54 -0.26 -2.54 -10.61
CA ALA A 54 -1.52 -2.45 -11.33
C ALA A 54 -2.36 -1.23 -10.90
N MET A 55 -2.37 -0.91 -9.60
CA MET A 55 -2.99 0.31 -9.07
C MET A 55 -2.35 1.57 -9.66
N ALA A 56 -1.02 1.67 -9.64
CA ALA A 56 -0.31 2.83 -10.15
C ALA A 56 -0.63 3.09 -11.63
N ARG A 57 -0.65 2.03 -12.44
CA ARG A 57 -1.03 2.11 -13.87
C ARG A 57 -2.48 2.53 -14.07
N MET A 58 -3.40 2.01 -13.25
CA MET A 58 -4.81 2.37 -13.33
C MET A 58 -5.03 3.85 -12.98
N VAL A 59 -4.42 4.32 -11.90
CA VAL A 59 -4.58 5.70 -11.41
C VAL A 59 -3.97 6.71 -12.39
N LEU A 60 -2.77 6.41 -12.90
CA LEU A 60 -2.08 7.28 -13.87
C LEU A 60 -2.46 7.00 -15.34
N CYS A 61 -3.43 6.13 -15.58
CA CYS A 61 -3.95 5.85 -16.92
C CYS A 61 -2.86 5.38 -17.91
N ARG A 62 -1.89 4.59 -17.43
CA ARG A 62 -0.74 4.13 -18.23
C ARG A 62 -0.94 2.72 -18.78
N PRO A 63 -0.30 2.38 -19.91
CA PRO A 63 -0.42 1.05 -20.49
C PRO A 63 0.09 -0.05 -19.53
N PRO A 64 -0.39 -1.30 -19.68
CA PRO A 64 0.00 -2.41 -18.81
C PRO A 64 1.50 -2.73 -18.85
N CYS A 65 2.20 -2.33 -19.92
CA CYS A 65 3.64 -2.49 -20.07
C CYS A 65 4.45 -1.29 -19.56
N ALA A 66 3.79 -0.24 -19.05
CA ALA A 66 4.49 0.94 -18.57
C ALA A 66 5.47 0.60 -17.44
N HIS A 67 6.64 1.22 -17.50
CA HIS A 67 7.67 1.12 -16.48
C HIS A 67 7.12 1.68 -15.16
N VAL A 68 7.18 0.88 -14.08
CA VAL A 68 6.42 1.18 -12.87
C VAL A 68 7.15 2.14 -11.93
N SER A 69 8.49 2.13 -11.93
CA SER A 69 9.29 3.00 -11.07
C SER A 69 8.93 4.50 -11.19
N PRO A 70 8.81 5.11 -12.39
CA PRO A 70 8.41 6.50 -12.51
C PRO A 70 6.96 6.75 -12.05
N LEU A 71 6.08 5.76 -12.17
CA LEU A 71 4.68 5.86 -11.74
C LEU A 71 4.56 5.90 -10.22
N LEU A 72 5.34 5.06 -9.54
CA LEU A 72 5.41 5.06 -8.09
C LEU A 72 5.98 6.39 -7.58
N GLN A 73 6.99 6.94 -8.26
CA GLN A 73 7.56 8.24 -7.91
C GLN A 73 6.55 9.39 -8.09
N GLU A 74 5.83 9.43 -9.21
CA GLU A 74 4.78 10.42 -9.48
C GLU A 74 3.65 10.38 -8.43
N LEU A 75 3.28 9.16 -7.99
CA LEU A 75 2.29 8.94 -6.93
C LEU A 75 2.85 9.09 -5.51
N HIS A 76 4.16 9.29 -5.34
CA HIS A 76 4.87 9.29 -4.06
C HIS A 76 4.69 7.98 -3.26
N TRP A 77 4.54 6.85 -3.95
CA TRP A 77 4.36 5.53 -3.34
C TRP A 77 5.68 4.78 -3.22
N LEU A 78 6.03 4.31 -2.02
CA LEU A 78 7.14 3.39 -1.85
C LEU A 78 6.78 1.98 -2.36
N PRO A 79 7.73 1.24 -2.96
CA PRO A 79 7.57 -0.20 -3.19
C PRO A 79 7.21 -0.95 -1.91
N ILE A 80 6.43 -2.04 -2.01
CA ILE A 80 5.87 -2.75 -0.86
C ILE A 80 6.95 -3.21 0.12
N CYS A 81 8.09 -3.70 -0.36
CA CYS A 81 9.19 -4.13 0.51
C CYS A 81 9.69 -2.98 1.41
N PHE A 82 9.81 -1.78 0.86
CA PHE A 82 10.23 -0.60 1.62
C PHE A 82 9.12 -0.07 2.53
N GLN A 83 7.85 -0.18 2.14
CA GLN A 83 6.73 0.19 3.03
C GLN A 83 6.71 -0.66 4.30
N VAL A 84 6.97 -1.97 4.17
CA VAL A 84 7.05 -2.88 5.33
C VAL A 84 8.21 -2.48 6.24
N GLN A 85 9.40 -2.28 5.68
CA GLN A 85 10.58 -1.86 6.46
C GLN A 85 10.36 -0.52 7.16
N PHE A 86 9.81 0.46 6.46
CA PHE A 86 9.53 1.79 6.99
C PHE A 86 8.52 1.74 8.15
N LYS A 87 7.46 0.93 8.03
CA LYS A 87 6.48 0.73 9.12
C LYS A 87 7.11 0.11 10.36
N VAL A 88 7.91 -0.94 10.19
CA VAL A 88 8.66 -1.54 11.31
C VAL A 88 9.54 -0.50 11.98
N LEU A 89 10.30 0.27 11.20
CA LEU A 89 11.20 1.28 11.73
C LEU A 89 10.46 2.37 12.50
N ILE A 90 9.33 2.88 11.97
CA ILE A 90 8.49 3.86 12.67
C ILE A 90 7.90 3.29 13.96
N VAL A 91 7.41 2.05 13.94
CA VAL A 91 6.85 1.42 15.14
C VAL A 91 7.94 1.27 16.21
N THR A 92 9.11 0.72 15.84
CA THR A 92 10.25 0.58 16.75
C THR A 92 10.68 1.93 17.32
N PHE A 93 10.81 2.96 16.48
CA PHE A 93 11.12 4.31 16.91
C PHE A 93 10.09 4.85 17.91
N LYS A 94 8.79 4.73 17.61
CA LYS A 94 7.72 5.17 18.51
C LYS A 94 7.77 4.44 19.86
N VAL A 95 8.02 3.13 19.85
CA VAL A 95 8.17 2.34 21.08
C VAL A 95 9.36 2.81 21.90
N LEU A 96 10.53 3.00 21.29
CA LEU A 96 11.74 3.48 21.96
C LEU A 96 11.55 4.87 22.60
N HIS A 97 10.76 5.74 21.98
CA HIS A 97 10.48 7.09 22.49
C HIS A 97 9.21 7.19 23.35
N GLY A 98 8.60 6.07 23.75
CA GLY A 98 7.42 6.08 24.64
C GLY A 98 6.12 6.58 23.98
N LEU A 99 6.14 6.80 22.67
CA LEU A 99 4.99 7.16 21.82
C LEU A 99 4.28 5.93 21.23
N GLY A 100 4.73 4.72 21.59
CA GLY A 100 4.10 3.46 21.25
C GLY A 100 2.72 3.30 21.90
N SER A 101 1.86 2.48 21.29
CA SER A 101 0.59 2.08 21.87
C SER A 101 0.78 1.35 23.20
N GLY A 102 -0.19 1.47 24.12
CA GLY A 102 -0.09 0.91 25.47
C GLY A 102 0.26 -0.59 25.51
N TYR A 103 -0.23 -1.38 24.55
CA TYR A 103 0.05 -2.82 24.44
C TYR A 103 1.49 -3.15 24.00
N LEU A 104 2.25 -2.18 23.47
CA LEU A 104 3.68 -2.33 23.15
C LEU A 104 4.58 -1.76 24.25
N LYS A 105 4.00 -1.18 25.32
CA LYS A 105 4.73 -0.63 26.46
C LYS A 105 5.00 -1.67 27.56
N GLU A 106 4.43 -2.87 27.48
CA GLU A 106 4.74 -3.95 28.42
C GLU A 106 6.14 -4.50 28.11
N ARG A 107 7.11 -4.03 28.89
CA ARG A 107 8.40 -4.71 29.05
C ARG A 107 8.16 -6.04 29.76
N PRO A 108 8.54 -7.20 29.20
CA PRO A 108 8.91 -8.32 30.04
C PRO A 108 10.25 -7.93 30.69
N LEU A 109 10.22 -7.73 32.01
CA LEU A 109 11.42 -7.81 32.84
C LEU A 109 11.97 -9.25 32.81
#